data_AF-A0A392UIA9-F1
#
_entry.id   AF-A0A392UIA9-F1
#
_cell.length_a   1.000
_cell.length_b   1.000
_cell.length_c   1.000
_cell.angle_alpha   90.00
_cell.angle_beta   90.00
_cell.angle_gamma   90.00
#
_symmetry.space_group_name_H-M   'P 1'
#
loop_
_entity.id
_entity.type
_entity.pdbx_description
1 polymer ?
#
loop_
_entity_poly.entity_id
_entity_poly.type
_entity_poly.pdbx_seq_one_letter_code
_entity_poly.pdbx_strand_id
1 'polypeptide(L)' 'NDSSAGYERTPKTGDSQEQEGSAISKPLPSICLPSHVLQTMKDMAPEDALKKLLASMGTFETTAADQEKALQLEQEDNE' A
#
# COMPACT_ATOMS: atom_id res chain seq x y z
N ASN A 1 -55.34 3.26 13.98
CA ASN A 1 -54.73 4.53 14.41
C ASN A 1 -53.26 4.44 14.11
N ASP A 2 -52.93 4.66 12.84
CA ASP A 2 -51.57 4.65 12.33
C ASP A 2 -50.95 6.03 12.61
N SER A 3 -50.15 6.12 13.68
CA SER A 3 -49.35 7.31 13.99
C SER A 3 -48.21 7.44 12.97
N SER A 4 -48.50 8.05 11.83
CA SER A 4 -47.52 8.56 10.88
C SER A 4 -46.90 9.84 11.45
N ALA A 5 -45.80 9.71 12.18
CA ALA A 5 -44.99 10.84 12.59
C ALA A 5 -44.09 11.23 11.40
N GLY A 6 -44.39 12.39 10.81
CA GLY A 6 -43.76 12.91 9.61
C GLY A 6 -42.27 13.21 9.80
N TYR A 7 -41.45 12.68 8.90
CA TYR A 7 -40.09 13.14 8.69
C TYR A 7 -40.15 14.23 7.63
N GLU A 8 -40.32 15.47 8.06
CA GLU A 8 -40.23 16.64 7.20
C GLU A 8 -38.78 16.80 6.73
N ARG A 9 -38.51 16.51 5.44
CA ARG A 9 -37.20 16.76 4.83
C ARG A 9 -37.04 18.27 4.60
N THR A 10 -36.18 18.92 5.37
CA THR A 10 -35.68 20.26 5.06
C THR A 10 -34.83 20.19 3.78
N PRO A 11 -35.08 21.01 2.74
CA PRO A 11 -34.12 21.19 1.67
C PRO A 11 -32.89 21.90 2.25
N LYS A 12 -31.79 21.17 2.41
CA LYS A 12 -30.52 21.77 2.83
C LYS A 12 -30.06 22.70 1.71
N THR A 13 -30.24 24.00 1.96
CA THR A 13 -29.72 25.13 1.19
C THR A 13 -28.31 24.82 0.72
N GLY A 14 -28.13 24.99 -0.59
CA GLY A 14 -26.82 24.92 -1.21
C GLY A 14 -25.90 25.94 -0.57
N ASP A 15 -24.80 25.43 -0.03
CA ASP A 15 -23.53 26.09 -0.21
C ASP A 15 -22.70 25.16 -1.09
N SER A 16 -22.79 25.41 -2.40
CA SER A 16 -21.82 24.91 -3.35
C SER A 16 -20.53 25.65 -3.05
N GLN A 17 -19.77 25.18 -2.06
CA GLN A 17 -18.37 25.52 -2.03
C GLN A 17 -17.73 24.73 -3.16
N GLU A 18 -17.71 25.35 -4.34
CA GLU A 18 -16.76 25.02 -5.39
C GLU A 18 -15.38 25.05 -4.74
N GLN A 19 -14.96 23.87 -4.29
CA GLN A 19 -13.62 23.60 -3.83
C GLN A 19 -12.76 23.74 -5.08
N GLU A 20 -12.38 24.99 -5.34
CA GLU A 20 -11.40 25.43 -6.30
C GLU A 20 -10.31 24.38 -6.32
N GLY A 21 -10.16 23.75 -7.50
CA GLY A 21 -9.40 22.55 -7.71
C GLY A 21 -7.91 22.74 -7.45
N SER A 22 -7.53 22.91 -6.19
CA SER A 22 -6.27 22.41 -5.71
C SER A 22 -6.42 20.91 -5.68
N ALA A 23 -6.25 20.29 -6.85
CA ALA A 23 -5.79 18.92 -6.91
C ALA A 23 -4.44 18.92 -6.19
N ILE A 24 -4.51 18.77 -4.86
CA ILE A 24 -3.36 18.51 -4.00
C ILE A 24 -2.85 17.17 -4.49
N SER A 25 -1.96 17.23 -5.48
CA SER A 25 -1.29 16.08 -6.05
C SER A 25 -0.39 15.59 -4.94
N LYS A 26 -0.90 14.63 -4.16
CA LYS A 26 -0.13 13.97 -3.12
C LYS A 26 1.15 13.49 -3.78
N PRO A 27 2.33 13.77 -3.19
CA PRO A 27 3.58 13.33 -3.79
C PRO A 27 3.46 11.83 -4.03
N LEU A 28 3.85 11.40 -5.23
CA LEU A 28 3.90 9.99 -5.56
C LEU A 28 4.75 9.30 -4.49
N PRO A 29 4.27 8.20 -3.90
CA PRO A 29 5.07 7.45 -2.93
C PRO A 29 6.37 7.04 -3.62
N SER A 30 7.48 7.63 -3.18
CA SER A 30 8.79 7.32 -3.71
C SER A 30 9.38 6.16 -2.94
N ILE A 31 9.72 5.09 -3.63
CA ILE A 31 10.55 4.03 -3.06
C ILE A 31 12.02 4.42 -3.24
N CYS A 32 12.83 4.24 -2.20
CA CYS A 32 14.27 4.46 -2.27
C CYS A 32 14.96 3.09 -2.27
N LEU A 33 15.69 2.79 -3.34
CA LEU A 33 16.48 1.57 -3.43
C LEU A 33 17.87 1.79 -2.80
N PRO A 34 18.50 0.75 -2.23
CA PRO A 34 19.87 0.84 -1.76
C PRO A 34 20.83 1.30 -2.86
N SER A 35 21.87 2.05 -2.47
CA SER A 35 22.84 2.62 -3.41
C SER A 35 23.54 1.57 -4.30
N HIS A 36 23.88 0.40 -3.75
CA HIS A 36 24.48 -0.69 -4.51
C HIS A 36 23.53 -1.27 -5.58
N VAL A 37 22.23 -1.31 -5.30
CA VAL A 37 21.19 -1.76 -6.24
C VAL A 37 21.06 -0.74 -7.37
N LEU A 38 20.99 0.55 -7.03
CA LEU A 38 20.93 1.64 -8.01
C LEU A 38 22.16 1.67 -8.91
N GLN A 39 23.36 1.47 -8.35
CA GLN A 39 24.60 1.39 -9.12
C GLN A 39 24.60 0.21 -10.09
N THR A 40 24.08 -0.95 -9.65
CA THR A 40 23.98 -2.14 -10.50
C THR A 40 22.99 -1.96 -11.65
N MET A 41 21.93 -1.18 -11.43
CA MET A 41 20.85 -0.96 -12.41
C MET A 41 21.07 0.26 -13.30
N LYS A 42 22.07 1.10 -13.01
CA LYS A 42 22.32 2.39 -13.68
C LYS A 42 22.45 2.28 -15.21
N ASP A 43 23.12 1.23 -15.68
CA ASP A 43 23.44 1.02 -17.10
C ASP A 43 22.53 -0.04 -17.76
N MET A 44 21.47 -0.47 -17.07
CA MET A 44 20.55 -1.49 -17.55
C MET A 44 19.30 -0.88 -18.20
N ALA A 45 18.72 -1.59 -19.17
CA ALA A 45 17.38 -1.28 -19.64
C ALA A 45 16.36 -1.43 -18.49
N PRO A 46 15.29 -0.62 -18.44
CA PRO A 46 14.31 -0.67 -17.37
C PRO A 46 13.73 -2.07 -17.11
N GLU A 47 13.46 -2.82 -18.18
CA GLU A 47 12.91 -4.17 -18.11
C GLU A 47 13.90 -5.16 -17.49
N ASP A 48 15.17 -5.06 -17.85
CA ASP A 48 16.22 -5.96 -17.36
C ASP A 48 16.61 -5.63 -15.92
N ALA A 49 16.59 -4.34 -15.56
CA ALA A 49 16.74 -3.87 -14.21
C ALA A 49 15.63 -4.45 -13.31
N LEU A 50 14.37 -4.38 -13.75
CA LEU A 50 13.23 -4.93 -13.02
C LEU A 50 13.33 -6.46 -12.88
N LYS A 51 13.65 -7.19 -13.96
CA LYS A 51 13.86 -8.65 -13.91
C LYS A 51 14.93 -9.03 -12.89
N LYS A 52 16.05 -8.30 -12.86
CA LYS A 52 17.15 -8.55 -11.92
C LYS A 52 16.74 -8.26 -10.47
N LEU A 53 15.99 -7.19 -10.25
CA LEU A 53 15.46 -6.85 -8.92
C LEU A 53 14.53 -7.96 -8.42
N LEU A 54 13.61 -8.43 -9.26
CA LEU A 54 12.70 -9.53 -8.93
C LEU A 54 13.45 -10.85 -8.66
N ALA A 55 14.47 -11.14 -9.46
CA ALA A 55 15.34 -12.30 -9.23
C ALA A 55 16.07 -12.24 -7.88
N SER A 56 16.53 -11.05 -7.46
CA SER A 56 17.17 -10.83 -6.16
C SER A 56 16.20 -10.92 -4.98
N MET A 57 14.91 -10.64 -5.19
CA MET A 57 13.90 -10.78 -4.13
C MET A 57 13.47 -12.23 -3.93
N GLY A 58 13.47 -13.04 -5.01
CA GLY A 58 13.22 -14.48 -4.94
C GLY A 58 14.30 -15.28 -4.19
N THR A 59 15.44 -14.65 -3.89
CA THR A 59 16.53 -15.23 -3.10
C THR A 59 16.60 -14.67 -1.68
N PHE A 60 15.55 -13.98 -1.19
CA PHE A 60 15.33 -13.97 0.26
C PHE A 60 14.95 -15.39 0.65
N GLU A 61 15.96 -16.26 0.71
CA GLU A 61 15.87 -17.53 1.38
C GLU A 61 15.37 -17.17 2.79
N THR A 62 14.15 -17.58 3.12
CA THR A 62 13.74 -17.67 4.51
C THR A 62 14.80 -18.53 5.16
N THR A 63 15.73 -17.89 5.86
CA THR A 63 16.82 -18.59 6.50
C THR A 63 16.18 -19.64 7.40
N ALA A 64 16.77 -20.82 7.59
CA ALA A 64 16.13 -21.87 8.41
C ALA A 64 15.63 -21.34 9.78
N ALA A 65 16.27 -20.31 10.33
CA ALA A 65 15.84 -19.59 11.53
C ALA A 65 14.52 -18.79 11.38
N ASP A 66 14.26 -18.20 10.21
CA ASP A 66 13.01 -17.48 9.89
C ASP A 66 11.83 -18.47 9.74
N GLN A 67 12.09 -19.65 9.15
CA GLN A 67 11.11 -20.75 9.10
C GLN A 67 10.84 -21.35 10.49
N GLU A 68 11.87 -21.56 11.31
CA GLU A 68 11.71 -22.06 12.68
C GLU A 68 10.87 -21.10 13.53
N LYS A 69 11.09 -19.79 13.40
CA LYS A 69 10.29 -18.76 14.06
C LYS A 69 8.83 -18.78 13.62
N ALA A 70 8.56 -18.95 12.34
CA ALA A 70 7.20 -19.08 11.82
C ALA A 70 6.50 -20.31 12.41
N LEU A 71 7.18 -21.46 12.47
CA LEU A 71 6.64 -22.70 13.03
C LEU A 71 6.40 -22.63 14.55
N GLN A 72 7.27 -21.94 15.31
CA GLN A 72 7.06 -21.73 16.75
C GLN A 72 5.83 -20.87 17.03
N LEU A 73 5.58 -19.85 16.19
CA LEU A 73 4.40 -18.98 16.32
C LEU A 73 3.09 -19.75 16.10
N GLU A 74 3.07 -20.67 15.13
CA GLU A 74 1.89 -21.53 14.87
C GLU A 74 1.60 -22.52 16.00
N GLN A 75 2.63 -22.96 16.74
CA GLN A 75 2.46 -23.88 17.88
C GLN A 75 1.93 -23.15 19.13
N GLU A 76 2.29 -21.89 19.33
CA GLU A 76 1.87 -21.08 20.48
C GLU A 76 0.42 -20.56 20.36
N ASP A 77 -0.09 -20.36 19.14
CA ASP A 77 -1.48 -19.92 18.90
C ASP A 77 -2.51 -21.06 19.06
N ASN A 78 -2.05 -22.32 19.10
CA ASN A 78 -2.90 -23.50 19.13
C ASN A 78 -2.94 -24.19 20.52
N GLU A 79 -2.60 -23.45 21.59
CA GLU A 79 -2.76 -23.86 23.01
C GLU A 79 -3.99 -23.22 23.67
#